data_AF-A0A378N9N3-F1
#
_entry.id   AF-A0A378N9N3-F1
#
_cell.length_a   1.000
_cell.length_b   1.000
_cell.length_c   1.000
_cell.angle_alpha   90.00
_cell.angle_beta   90.00
_cell.angle_gamma   90.00
#
_symmetry.space_group_name_H-M   'P 1'
#
loop_
_entity.id
_entity.type
_entity.pdbx_description
1 polymer ?
#
loop_
_entity_poly.entity_id
_entity_poly.type
_entity_poly.pdbx_seq_one_letter_code
_entity_poly.pdbx_strand_id
1 'polypeptide(L)' 'MPSKHIDELTWKKIQDEHVKAVVLTKKSFKDTEILKILIKKGLETIDDEDYLKYALNKQ' A
#
# COMPACT_ATOMS: atom_id res chain seq x y z
N MET A 1 8.91 -8.16 10.78
CA MET A 1 8.69 -7.68 9.40
C MET A 1 7.52 -6.70 9.44
N PRO A 2 7.57 -5.58 8.68
CA PRO A 2 6.47 -4.61 8.61
C PRO A 2 5.12 -5.26 8.24
N SER A 3 5.17 -6.40 7.54
CA SER A 3 4.03 -7.25 7.20
C SER A 3 3.31 -7.91 8.39
N LYS A 4 3.89 -7.95 9.60
CA LYS A 4 3.21 -8.55 10.79
C LYS A 4 2.06 -7.69 11.33
N HIS A 5 1.96 -6.43 10.91
CA HIS A 5 0.92 -5.49 11.37
C HIS A 5 -0.01 -5.03 10.24
N ILE A 6 0.14 -5.60 9.05
CA ILE A 6 -0.73 -5.35 7.89
C ILE A 6 -1.64 -6.57 7.75
N ASP A 7 -2.95 -6.35 7.66
CA ASP A 7 -3.90 -7.44 7.46
C ASP A 7 -3.67 -8.13 6.10
N GLU A 8 -4.08 -9.39 5.98
CA GLU A 8 -3.82 -10.18 4.78
C GLU A 8 -4.43 -9.57 3.51
N LEU A 9 -5.57 -8.88 3.61
CA LEU A 9 -6.23 -8.26 2.46
C LEU A 9 -5.43 -7.07 1.95
N THR A 10 -4.98 -6.21 2.85
CA THR A 10 -4.10 -5.09 2.52
C THR A 10 -2.75 -5.58 1.99
N TRP A 11 -2.20 -6.64 2.58
CA TRP A 11 -0.94 -7.22 2.10
C TRP A 11 -1.07 -7.77 0.68
N LYS A 12 -2.17 -8.47 0.37
CA LYS A 12 -2.43 -8.97 -0.99
C LYS A 12 -2.49 -7.84 -2.02
N LYS A 13 -3.14 -6.72 -1.70
CA LYS A 13 -3.18 -5.53 -2.58
C LYS A 13 -1.78 -4.97 -2.84
N ILE A 14 -0.93 -4.94 -1.81
CA ILE A 14 0.47 -4.50 -1.96
C ILE A 14 1.23 -5.45 -2.89
N GLN A 15 1.02 -6.77 -2.78
CA GLN A 15 1.64 -7.75 -3.67
C GLN A 15 1.16 -7.61 -5.11
N ASP A 16 -0.14 -7.33 -5.34
CA ASP A 16 -0.68 -7.10 -6.68
C ASP A 16 -0.03 -5.87 -7.34
N GLU A 17 0.13 -4.77 -6.60
CA GLU A 17 0.85 -3.58 -7.09
C GLU A 17 2.34 -3.85 -7.31
N HIS A 18 2.97 -4.72 -6.51
CA HIS A 18 4.34 -5.17 -6.77
C HIS A 18 4.44 -5.90 -8.12
N VAL A 19 3.59 -6.91 -8.35
CA VAL A 19 3.59 -7.65 -9.63
C VAL A 19 3.38 -6.70 -10.80
N LYS A 20 2.43 -5.77 -10.69
CA LYS A 20 2.16 -4.75 -11.70
C LYS A 20 3.38 -3.86 -11.96
N ALA A 21 4.06 -3.38 -10.91
CA ALA A 21 5.27 -2.56 -11.05
C ALA A 21 6.40 -3.31 -11.77
N VAL A 22 6.61 -4.58 -11.45
CA VAL A 22 7.60 -5.44 -12.13
C VAL A 22 7.21 -5.63 -13.60
N VAL A 23 5.95 -5.97 -13.88
CA VAL A 23 5.47 -6.21 -15.25
C VAL A 23 5.58 -4.94 -16.11
N LEU A 24 5.25 -3.78 -15.56
CA LEU A 24 5.26 -2.50 -16.25
C LEU A 24 6.69 -2.01 -16.54
N THR A 25 7.57 -2.06 -15.54
CA THR A 25 8.92 -1.48 -15.63
C THR A 25 9.98 -2.47 -16.10
N LYS A 26 9.65 -3.77 -16.12
CA LYS A 26 10.59 -4.89 -16.36
C LYS A 26 11.76 -4.92 -15.37
N LYS A 27 11.62 -4.30 -14.20
CA LYS A 27 12.63 -4.27 -13.14
C LYS A 27 12.15 -5.08 -11.94
N SER A 28 13.08 -5.71 -11.25
CA SER A 28 12.82 -6.34 -9.96
C SER A 28 12.83 -5.29 -8.86
N PHE A 29 11.86 -5.39 -7.94
CA PHE A 29 11.79 -4.55 -6.74
C PHE A 29 11.78 -5.44 -5.50
N LYS A 30 12.18 -4.87 -4.37
CA LYS A 30 11.94 -5.46 -3.05
C LYS A 30 10.56 -5.05 -2.56
N ASP A 31 9.91 -5.90 -1.77
CA ASP A 31 8.62 -5.58 -1.16
C ASP A 31 8.66 -4.27 -0.36
N THR A 32 9.79 -3.99 0.31
CA THR A 32 9.98 -2.75 1.08
C THR A 32 10.05 -1.50 0.19
N GLU A 33 10.53 -1.61 -1.05
CA GLU A 33 10.57 -0.48 -1.99
C GLU A 33 9.17 -0.15 -2.50
N ILE A 34 8.39 -1.17 -2.86
CA ILE A 34 6.99 -1.01 -3.24
C ILE A 34 6.19 -0.42 -2.08
N LEU A 35 6.34 -0.97 -0.88
CA LEU A 35 5.69 -0.46 0.33
C LEU A 35 6.02 1.02 0.56
N LYS A 36 7.30 1.40 0.42
CA LYS A 36 7.74 2.79 0.63
C LYS A 36 7.13 3.74 -0.41
N ILE A 37 7.03 3.33 -1.68
CA ILE A 37 6.41 4.13 -2.73
C ILE A 37 4.91 4.29 -2.48
N LEU A 38 4.22 3.20 -2.13
CA LEU A 38 2.78 3.23 -1.84
C LEU A 38 2.46 4.10 -0.63
N ILE A 39 3.21 3.97 0.47
CA ILE A 39 3.05 4.81 1.66
C ILE A 39 3.33 6.27 1.32
N LYS A 40 4.44 6.57 0.63
CA LYS A 40 4.77 7.94 0.25
C LYS A 40 3.67 8.56 -0.60
N LYS A 41 3.16 7.82 -1.59
CA LYS A 41 2.06 8.30 -2.43
C LYS A 41 0.80 8.54 -1.60
N GLY A 42 0.48 7.63 -0.68
CA GLY A 42 -0.63 7.79 0.26
C GLY A 42 -0.49 9.05 1.11
N LEU A 43 0.69 9.31 1.69
CA LEU A 43 0.95 10.51 2.49
C LEU A 43 0.84 11.82 1.68
N GLU A 44 1.08 11.78 0.37
CA GLU A 44 0.93 12.94 -0.52
C GLU A 44 -0.52 13.19 -0.95
N THR A 45 -1.37 12.17 -0.93
CA THR A 45 -2.76 12.25 -1.43
C THR A 45 -3.82 12.19 -0.34
N ILE A 46 -3.46 11.69 0.84
CA ILE A 46 -4.40 11.53 1.95
C ILE A 46 -4.92 12.88 2.41
N ASP A 47 -6.22 12.96 2.64
CA ASP A 47 -6.89 14.15 3.13
C ASP A 47 -7.76 13.87 4.36
N ASP A 48 -8.37 14.94 4.88
CA ASP A 48 -9.22 14.85 6.08
C ASP A 48 -10.43 13.93 5.86
N GLU A 49 -10.98 13.86 4.64
CA GLU A 49 -12.12 12.99 4.35
C GLU A 49 -11.76 11.51 4.42
N ASP A 50 -10.55 11.14 3.99
CA ASP A 50 -10.08 9.76 4.07
C ASP A 50 -10.05 9.28 5.52
N TYR A 51 -9.59 10.13 6.46
CA TYR A 51 -9.60 9.80 7.89
C TYR A 51 -11.02 9.70 8.44
N LEU A 52 -11.92 10.62 8.05
CA LEU A 52 -13.32 10.60 8.46
C LEU A 52 -14.02 9.33 7.96
N LYS A 53 -13.84 8.96 6.69
CA LYS A 53 -14.36 7.73 6.10
C LYS A 53 -13.80 6.49 6.81
N TYR A 54 -12.50 6.46 7.09
CA TYR A 54 -11.89 5.35 7.80
C TYR A 54 -12.47 5.20 9.22
N ALA A 55 -12.64 6.29 9.96
CA ALA A 55 -13.22 6.27 11.30
C ALA A 55 -14.69 5.81 11.30
N LEU A 56 -15.49 6.23 10.32
CA LEU A 56 -16.89 5.81 10.17
C LEU A 56 -17.03 4.33 9.84
N ASN A 57 -16.10 3.78 9.06
CA ASN A 57 -16.13 2.38 8.62
C ASN A 57 -15.46 1.40 9.61
N LYS A 58 -14.97 1.88 10.76
CA LYS A 58 -14.28 1.07 11.79
C LYS A 58 -15.23 0.30 12.72
N GLN A 59 -16.42 -0.06 12.26
CA GLN A 59 -17.38 -0.89 13.02
C GLN A 59 -17.06 -2.39 12.90
#